data_AF-C4M424-F1
#
_entry.id   AF-C4M424-F1
#
_cell.length_a   1.000
_cell.length_b   1.000
_cell.length_c   1.000
_cell.angle_alpha   90.00
_cell.angle_beta   90.00
_cell.angle_gamma   90.00
#
_symmetry.space_group_name_H-M   'P 1'
#
loop_
_entity.id
_entity.type
_entity.pdbx_description
1 polymer ?
#
loop_
_entity_poly.entity_id
_entity_poly.type
_entity_poly.pdbx_seq_one_letter_code
_entity_poly.pdbx_strand_id
1 'polypeptide(L)'
;MEYRELGNIAFSKQNYKEAIEQYSKAIQEDPLSCVNYTNRALCYLRINENELALADSFNALQIDPSNPKAWFRHAVASANLKDNKTALLDLRRAMTLSSDGSITSLYNQLKKEEYPGRCCGNVVIPETNIKNEEQEYKGEITFRILKEFIEEGKYPKALIRSIIKKSKKILNERNAINYINCSNIRIIGDIHGQFSVVSRIAEEIEENQQCVLFNGDLVDRGSRGLECIIGVLTLIIEYPTLVYLNRGNHEDKELNTTFGFYLEAINKVGLDIYKEITELYISIPLGHVIRDSVFIVHGGIPIEPVNIKRAPITKKEKYEEFDIENAFLWADPQIKNGSSKSPRLIGRTFGPDILLRFLCENNLKFIVRSHEVKKYGFEWDVTGKLLSLFSAPKYEGLDNVGAYADLWFDQEESPELPHFTISTFKDFDIRDHQ
;
A
#
# COMPACT_ATOMS: atom_id res chain seq x y z
N MET A 1 -7.87 32.70 25.68
CA MET A 1 -8.93 32.17 24.80
C MET A 1 -8.21 31.29 23.79
N GLU A 2 -8.55 30.01 23.71
CA GLU A 2 -7.86 29.06 22.80
C GLU A 2 -7.91 29.57 21.36
N TYR A 3 -6.83 29.36 20.59
CA TYR A 3 -6.74 29.84 19.20
C TYR A 3 -7.90 29.33 18.32
N ARG A 4 -8.41 28.13 18.59
CA ARG A 4 -9.61 27.60 17.92
C ARG A 4 -10.83 28.49 18.12
N GLU A 5 -11.07 28.97 19.34
CA GLU A 5 -12.21 29.84 19.64
C GLU A 5 -12.06 31.22 18.99
N LEU A 6 -10.84 31.75 18.95
CA LEU A 6 -10.54 32.97 18.18
C LEU A 6 -10.81 32.77 16.68
N GLY A 7 -10.44 31.61 16.14
CA GLY A 7 -10.77 31.20 14.77
C GLY A 7 -12.27 31.11 14.52
N ASN A 8 -13.04 30.52 15.45
CA ASN A 8 -14.50 30.46 15.38
C ASN A 8 -15.13 31.86 15.39
N ILE A 9 -14.65 32.76 16.25
CA ILE A 9 -15.11 34.16 16.33
C ILE A 9 -14.81 34.90 15.03
N ALA A 10 -13.58 34.80 14.51
CA ALA A 10 -13.20 35.42 13.24
C ALA A 10 -14.04 34.88 12.08
N PHE A 11 -14.28 33.57 12.04
CA PHE A 11 -15.14 32.93 11.05
C PHE A 11 -16.59 33.46 11.11
N SER A 12 -17.14 33.65 12.32
CA SER A 12 -18.49 34.20 12.52
C SER A 12 -18.61 35.65 12.00
N LYS A 13 -17.51 36.41 12.03
CA LYS A 13 -17.40 37.77 11.48
C LYS A 13 -17.09 37.79 9.99
N GLN A 14 -17.03 36.61 9.34
CA GLN A 14 -16.64 36.43 7.95
C GLN A 14 -15.21 36.90 7.63
N ASN A 15 -14.35 37.07 8.66
CA ASN A 15 -12.94 37.35 8.47
C ASN A 15 -12.17 36.04 8.28
N TYR A 16 -12.28 35.45 7.09
CA TYR A 16 -11.73 34.13 6.81
C TYR A 16 -10.19 34.09 6.87
N LYS A 17 -9.51 35.19 6.52
CA LYS A 17 -8.04 35.26 6.59
C LYS A 17 -7.54 35.23 8.04
N GLU A 18 -8.17 36.01 8.91
CA GLU A 18 -7.87 35.96 10.34
C GLU A 18 -8.24 34.58 10.93
N ALA A 19 -9.37 34.00 10.54
CA ALA A 19 -9.76 32.66 10.98
C ALA A 19 -8.72 31.60 10.58
N ILE A 20 -8.18 31.64 9.35
CA ILE A 20 -7.11 30.74 8.89
C ILE A 20 -5.86 30.90 9.74
N GLU A 21 -5.46 32.12 10.07
CA GLU A 21 -4.29 32.36 10.90
C GLU A 21 -4.47 31.76 12.30
N GLN A 22 -5.63 31.98 12.92
CA GLN A 22 -5.93 31.44 14.24
C GLN A 22 -6.04 29.91 14.22
N TYR A 23 -6.69 29.29 13.23
CA TYR A 23 -6.70 27.83 13.10
C TYR A 23 -5.32 27.24 12.82
N SER A 24 -4.44 27.97 12.11
CA SER A 24 -3.06 27.53 11.89
C SER A 24 -2.26 27.50 13.18
N LYS A 25 -2.43 28.51 14.05
CA LYS A 25 -1.87 28.50 15.40
C LYS A 25 -2.45 27.36 16.26
N ALA A 26 -3.76 27.12 16.16
CA ALA A 26 -4.41 26.00 16.85
C ALA A 26 -3.89 24.62 16.40
N ILE A 27 -3.57 24.45 15.11
CA ILE A 27 -2.96 23.23 14.56
C ILE A 27 -1.51 23.07 15.04
N GLN A 28 -0.76 24.16 15.18
CA GLN A 28 0.60 24.09 15.73
C GLN A 28 0.62 23.62 17.18
N GLU A 29 -0.39 23.99 17.98
CA GLU A 29 -0.55 23.52 19.37
C GLU A 29 -1.10 22.09 19.45
N ASP A 30 -2.03 21.72 18.57
CA ASP A 30 -2.63 20.38 18.51
C ASP A 30 -2.66 19.86 17.04
N PRO A 31 -1.57 19.24 16.57
CA PRO A 31 -1.47 18.72 15.20
C PRO A 31 -2.37 17.52 14.91
N LEU A 32 -2.99 16.91 15.92
CA LEU A 32 -3.91 15.78 15.76
C LEU A 32 -5.38 16.20 15.89
N SER A 33 -5.66 17.50 15.78
CA SER A 33 -7.01 18.02 15.88
C SER A 33 -7.76 17.98 14.55
N CYS A 34 -8.55 16.92 14.31
CA CYS A 34 -9.41 16.82 13.11
C CYS A 34 -10.30 18.07 12.93
N VAL A 35 -10.83 18.61 14.03
CA VAL A 35 -11.72 19.78 14.00
C VAL A 35 -11.00 21.02 13.47
N ASN A 36 -9.74 21.26 13.85
CA ASN A 36 -9.01 22.45 13.41
C ASN A 36 -8.71 22.41 11.91
N TYR A 37 -8.23 21.27 11.39
CA TYR A 37 -8.04 21.07 9.95
C TYR A 37 -9.34 21.19 9.17
N THR A 38 -10.41 20.55 9.66
CA THR A 38 -11.73 20.63 9.08
C THR A 38 -12.13 22.11 8.98
N ASN A 39 -12.10 22.87 10.08
CA ASN A 39 -12.50 24.28 10.13
C ASN A 39 -11.67 25.20 9.24
N ARG A 40 -10.36 24.98 9.16
CA ARG A 40 -9.49 25.74 8.27
C ARG A 40 -9.76 25.42 6.79
N ALA A 41 -10.04 24.17 6.44
CA ALA A 41 -10.50 23.79 5.09
C ALA A 41 -11.75 24.55 4.67
N LEU A 42 -12.72 24.74 5.59
CA LEU A 42 -13.91 25.53 5.30
C LEU A 42 -13.58 27.00 5.03
N CYS A 43 -12.63 27.59 5.75
CA CYS A 43 -12.17 28.94 5.46
C CYS A 43 -11.55 29.02 4.06
N TYR A 44 -10.72 28.05 3.67
CA TYR A 44 -10.12 27.99 2.34
C TYR A 44 -11.18 27.89 1.24
N LEU A 45 -12.21 27.07 1.42
CA LEU A 45 -13.36 27.02 0.49
C LEU A 45 -14.06 28.38 0.36
N ARG A 46 -14.18 29.14 1.45
CA ARG A 46 -14.82 30.47 1.43
C ARG A 46 -14.01 31.53 0.69
N ILE A 47 -12.69 31.34 0.57
CA ILE A 47 -11.81 32.23 -0.19
C ILE A 47 -11.38 31.65 -1.55
N ASN A 48 -12.01 30.55 -1.99
CA ASN A 48 -11.74 29.83 -3.24
C ASN A 48 -10.32 29.23 -3.37
N GLU A 49 -9.62 29.03 -2.26
CA GLU A 49 -8.32 28.34 -2.23
C GLU A 49 -8.54 26.83 -2.16
N ASN A 50 -9.05 26.26 -3.26
CA ASN A 50 -9.57 24.87 -3.26
C ASN A 50 -8.48 23.81 -3.06
N GLU A 51 -7.25 24.04 -3.51
CA GLU A 51 -6.14 23.11 -3.31
C GLU A 51 -5.76 23.00 -1.82
N LEU A 52 -5.73 24.13 -1.10
CA LEU A 52 -5.49 24.16 0.34
C LEU A 52 -6.65 23.54 1.13
N ALA A 53 -7.89 23.78 0.69
CA ALA A 53 -9.06 23.14 1.26
C ALA A 53 -9.04 21.62 1.09
N LEU A 54 -8.59 21.13 -0.08
CA LEU A 54 -8.44 19.71 -0.37
C LEU A 54 -7.42 19.09 0.58
N ALA A 55 -6.23 19.70 0.70
CA ALA A 55 -5.16 19.24 1.58
C ALA A 55 -5.56 19.20 3.07
N ASP A 56 -6.21 20.26 3.57
CA ASP A 56 -6.66 20.28 4.97
C ASP A 56 -7.80 19.30 5.23
N SER A 57 -8.71 19.10 4.27
CA SER A 57 -9.76 18.10 4.41
C SER A 57 -9.17 16.69 4.41
N PHE A 58 -8.15 16.44 3.59
CA PHE A 58 -7.43 15.17 3.59
C PHE A 58 -6.69 14.92 4.91
N ASN A 59 -5.97 15.92 5.44
CA ASN A 59 -5.33 15.83 6.76
C ASN A 59 -6.35 15.54 7.87
N ALA A 60 -7.53 16.17 7.82
CA ALA A 60 -8.60 15.89 8.76
C ALA A 60 -9.11 14.44 8.67
N LEU A 61 -9.16 13.86 7.47
CA LEU A 61 -9.55 12.48 7.22
C LEU A 61 -8.49 11.45 7.64
N GLN A 62 -7.19 11.80 7.57
CA GLN A 62 -6.13 10.96 8.13
C GLN A 62 -6.24 10.83 9.65
N ILE A 63 -6.74 11.88 10.32
CA ILE A 63 -6.95 11.90 11.77
C ILE A 63 -8.26 11.19 12.16
N ASP A 64 -9.36 11.53 11.49
CA ASP A 64 -10.69 10.95 11.76
C ASP A 64 -11.42 10.63 10.44
N PRO A 65 -11.28 9.38 9.93
CA PRO A 65 -11.97 8.93 8.72
C PRO A 65 -13.50 8.86 8.85
N SER A 66 -14.04 8.97 10.07
CA SER A 66 -15.48 8.91 10.33
C SER A 66 -16.14 10.29 10.29
N ASN A 67 -15.38 11.37 10.08
CA ASN A 67 -15.89 12.74 10.11
C ASN A 67 -16.62 13.12 8.80
N PRO A 68 -17.96 13.28 8.82
CA PRO A 68 -18.71 13.59 7.60
C PRO A 68 -18.42 15.00 7.06
N LYS A 69 -18.02 15.95 7.91
CA LYS A 69 -17.70 17.32 7.48
C LYS A 69 -16.38 17.38 6.72
N ALA A 70 -15.41 16.55 7.09
CA ALA A 70 -14.14 16.46 6.39
C ALA A 70 -14.34 15.86 4.98
N TRP A 71 -15.07 14.74 4.86
CA TRP A 71 -15.46 14.17 3.57
C TRP A 71 -16.23 15.17 2.70
N PHE A 72 -17.20 15.89 3.27
CA PHE A 72 -17.96 16.87 2.52
C PHE A 72 -17.10 18.05 2.04
N ARG A 73 -16.19 18.57 2.87
CA ARG A 73 -15.28 19.67 2.48
C ARG A 73 -14.28 19.23 1.43
N HIS A 74 -13.78 17.99 1.51
CA HIS A 74 -12.94 17.39 0.48
C HIS A 74 -13.70 17.30 -0.85
N ALA A 75 -14.94 16.80 -0.81
CA ALA A 75 -15.77 16.70 -2.00
C ALA A 75 -16.05 18.04 -2.69
N VAL A 76 -16.34 19.08 -1.90
CA VAL A 76 -16.58 20.44 -2.41
C VAL A 76 -15.30 21.00 -3.04
N ALA A 77 -14.15 20.80 -2.40
CA ALA A 77 -12.86 21.21 -2.95
C ALA A 77 -12.57 20.52 -4.29
N SER A 78 -12.74 19.19 -4.36
CA SER A 78 -12.59 18.42 -5.59
C SER A 78 -13.54 18.88 -6.70
N ALA A 79 -14.81 19.11 -6.39
CA ALA A 79 -15.79 19.61 -7.36
C ALA A 79 -15.40 20.99 -7.91
N ASN A 80 -14.94 21.91 -7.05
CA ASN A 80 -14.47 23.22 -7.48
C ASN A 80 -13.21 23.13 -8.36
N LEU A 81 -12.38 22.10 -8.16
CA LEU A 81 -11.23 21.77 -9.01
C LEU A 81 -11.60 20.98 -10.28
N LYS A 82 -12.90 20.79 -10.54
CA LYS A 82 -13.45 20.02 -11.67
C LYS A 82 -13.17 18.51 -11.61
N ASP A 83 -12.74 18.00 -10.46
CA ASP A 83 -12.65 16.57 -10.20
C ASP A 83 -13.97 16.02 -9.63
N ASN A 84 -14.96 15.95 -10.51
CA ASN A 84 -16.30 15.48 -10.15
C ASN A 84 -16.32 14.00 -9.73
N LYS A 85 -15.34 13.20 -10.17
CA LYS A 85 -15.27 11.77 -9.84
C LYS A 85 -14.90 11.57 -8.37
N THR A 86 -13.84 12.24 -7.91
CA THR A 86 -13.44 12.23 -6.50
C THR A 86 -14.56 12.82 -5.63
N ALA A 87 -15.12 13.97 -6.05
CA ALA A 87 -16.23 14.59 -5.35
C ALA A 87 -17.43 13.65 -5.14
N LEU A 88 -17.83 12.88 -6.16
CA LEU A 88 -18.94 11.94 -6.06
C LEU A 88 -18.65 10.75 -5.13
N LEU A 89 -17.40 10.29 -5.05
CA LEU A 89 -16.98 9.23 -4.12
C LEU A 89 -17.04 9.73 -2.67
N ASP A 90 -16.47 10.91 -2.42
CA ASP A 90 -16.45 11.51 -1.09
C ASP A 90 -17.87 11.83 -0.60
N LEU A 91 -18.75 12.31 -1.49
CA LEU A 91 -20.16 12.54 -1.16
C LEU A 91 -20.89 11.24 -0.83
N ARG A 92 -20.61 10.14 -1.53
CA ARG A 92 -21.15 8.83 -1.15
C ARG A 92 -20.70 8.43 0.24
N ARG A 93 -19.42 8.60 0.55
CA ARG A 93 -18.90 8.29 1.87
C ARG A 93 -19.54 9.19 2.94
N ALA A 94 -19.63 10.49 2.69
CA ALA A 94 -20.26 11.44 3.59
C ALA A 94 -21.75 11.11 3.84
N MET A 95 -22.50 10.65 2.83
CA MET A 95 -23.90 10.20 2.97
C MET A 95 -24.05 8.94 3.84
N THR A 96 -23.03 8.07 3.92
CA THR A 96 -23.07 6.92 4.84
C THR A 96 -22.85 7.32 6.31
N LEU A 97 -22.24 8.48 6.53
CA LEU A 97 -21.84 8.98 7.85
C LEU A 97 -22.76 10.08 8.38
N SER A 98 -23.53 10.75 7.51
CA SER A 98 -24.42 11.86 7.86
C SER A 98 -25.65 11.90 6.97
N SER A 99 -26.78 12.27 7.56
CA SER A 99 -28.06 12.52 6.88
C SER A 99 -28.24 13.98 6.44
N ASP A 100 -27.16 14.77 6.36
CA ASP A 100 -27.22 16.18 5.96
C ASP A 100 -27.69 16.31 4.49
N GLY A 101 -28.79 17.03 4.29
CA GLY A 101 -29.41 17.22 2.97
C GLY A 101 -28.53 17.97 1.98
N SER A 102 -27.57 18.78 2.43
CA SER A 102 -26.63 19.49 1.55
C SER A 102 -25.70 18.53 0.80
N ILE A 103 -25.30 17.42 1.44
CA ILE A 103 -24.47 16.36 0.85
C ILE A 103 -25.24 15.71 -0.30
N THR A 104 -26.48 15.27 -0.03
CA THR A 104 -27.36 14.63 -1.02
C THR A 104 -27.68 15.58 -2.17
N SER A 105 -27.90 16.87 -1.88
CA SER A 105 -28.18 17.87 -2.90
C SER A 105 -27.00 18.06 -3.85
N LEU A 106 -25.78 18.23 -3.31
CA LEU A 106 -24.58 18.37 -4.13
C LEU A 106 -24.28 17.09 -4.93
N TYR A 107 -24.48 15.92 -4.33
CA TYR A 107 -24.32 14.64 -5.01
C TYR A 107 -25.25 14.51 -6.21
N ASN A 108 -26.53 14.84 -6.04
CA ASN A 108 -27.51 14.79 -7.11
C ASN A 108 -27.24 15.83 -8.21
N GLN A 109 -26.74 17.01 -7.84
CA GLN A 109 -26.31 18.03 -8.79
C GLN A 109 -25.16 17.53 -9.66
N LEU A 110 -24.04 17.12 -9.06
CA LEU A 110 -22.86 16.66 -9.77
C LEU A 110 -23.15 15.41 -10.61
N LYS A 111 -23.98 14.50 -10.10
CA LYS A 111 -24.40 13.30 -10.84
C LYS A 111 -25.23 13.65 -12.08
N LYS A 112 -26.08 14.68 -12.01
CA LYS A 112 -26.88 15.15 -13.15
C LYS A 112 -26.00 15.86 -14.19
N GLU A 113 -24.97 16.59 -13.74
CA GLU A 113 -23.97 17.23 -14.60
C GLU A 113 -23.09 16.19 -15.31
N GLU A 114 -22.74 15.08 -14.65
CA GLU A 114 -22.00 13.97 -15.26
C GLU A 114 -22.87 13.13 -16.22
N TYR A 115 -24.19 13.04 -15.98
CA TYR A 115 -25.15 12.29 -16.80
C TYR A 115 -26.44 13.09 -17.06
N PRO A 116 -26.43 14.06 -18.01
CA PRO A 116 -27.59 14.89 -18.31
C PRO A 116 -28.67 14.07 -19.04
N GLY A 117 -29.50 13.37 -18.27
CA GLY A 117 -30.73 12.74 -18.75
C GLY A 117 -30.79 11.23 -18.57
N ARG A 118 -31.19 10.78 -17.37
CA ARG A 118 -31.94 9.51 -17.18
C ARG A 118 -32.68 9.56 -15.84
N CYS A 119 -33.99 9.78 -15.91
CA CYS A 119 -34.91 9.58 -14.79
C CYS A 119 -35.05 8.09 -14.45
N CYS A 120 -35.41 7.85 -13.19
CA CYS A 120 -35.67 6.60 -12.49
C CYS A 120 -36.07 5.39 -13.36
N GLY A 121 -35.33 4.30 -13.20
CA GLY A 121 -35.66 2.96 -13.67
C GLY A 121 -34.51 2.01 -13.33
N ASN A 122 -34.83 0.83 -12.80
CA ASN A 122 -33.90 -0.21 -12.36
C ASN A 122 -32.62 -0.26 -13.19
N VAL A 123 -31.47 -0.22 -12.51
CA VAL A 123 -30.15 -0.20 -13.14
C VAL A 123 -29.91 -1.52 -13.86
N VAL A 124 -30.26 -1.57 -15.15
CA VAL A 124 -29.55 -2.38 -16.13
C VAL A 124 -28.34 -1.55 -16.53
N ILE A 125 -27.15 -1.98 -16.08
CA ILE A 125 -25.88 -1.44 -16.53
C ILE A 125 -25.80 -1.76 -18.03
N PRO A 126 -25.67 -0.77 -18.94
CA PRO A 126 -25.42 -1.08 -20.33
C PRO A 126 -24.01 -1.67 -20.40
N GLU A 127 -23.90 -2.94 -20.82
CA GLU A 127 -22.66 -3.47 -21.36
C GLU A 127 -22.28 -2.60 -22.55
N THR A 128 -21.41 -1.61 -22.31
CA THR A 128 -20.70 -0.98 -23.40
C THR A 128 -19.77 -2.02 -23.97
N ASN A 129 -20.22 -2.66 -25.05
CA ASN A 129 -19.39 -3.31 -26.05
C ASN A 129 -18.42 -2.26 -26.64
N ILE A 130 -17.42 -1.87 -25.85
CA ILE A 130 -16.18 -1.35 -26.40
C ILE A 130 -15.49 -2.60 -26.93
N LYS A 131 -15.61 -2.82 -28.24
CA LYS A 131 -14.65 -3.66 -28.95
C LYS A 131 -13.29 -2.96 -28.82
N ASN A 132 -12.61 -3.18 -27.71
CA ASN A 132 -11.17 -3.00 -27.63
C ASN A 132 -10.62 -4.10 -28.54
N GLU A 133 -10.22 -3.74 -29.75
CA GLU A 133 -9.23 -4.55 -30.44
C GLU A 133 -7.96 -4.53 -29.57
N GLU A 134 -7.87 -5.50 -28.67
CA GLU A 134 -6.74 -5.73 -27.78
C GLU A 134 -5.51 -6.02 -28.65
N GLN A 135 -4.79 -4.97 -29.03
CA GLN A 135 -3.46 -5.16 -29.60
C GLN A 135 -2.55 -5.67 -28.49
N GLU A 136 -2.35 -6.99 -28.47
CA GLU A 136 -1.37 -7.66 -27.63
C GLU A 136 0.02 -7.09 -27.94
N TYR A 137 0.81 -6.79 -26.91
CA TYR A 137 2.17 -6.30 -27.09
C TYR A 137 3.03 -7.44 -27.66
N LYS A 138 3.48 -7.27 -28.91
CA LYS A 138 4.27 -8.27 -29.64
C LYS A 138 5.77 -8.20 -29.38
N GLY A 139 6.22 -7.16 -28.68
CA GLY A 139 7.63 -7.00 -28.31
C GLY A 139 8.05 -7.91 -27.16
N GLU A 140 9.35 -7.92 -26.89
CA GLU A 140 9.92 -8.57 -25.73
C GLU A 140 9.58 -7.80 -24.45
N ILE A 141 9.28 -8.52 -23.36
CA ILE A 141 8.94 -7.92 -22.07
C ILE A 141 10.13 -8.10 -21.16
N THR A 142 10.94 -7.06 -21.04
CA THR A 142 12.10 -7.00 -20.14
C THR A 142 12.01 -5.76 -19.26
N PHE A 143 12.65 -5.82 -18.08
CA PHE A 143 12.71 -4.68 -17.18
C PHE A 143 13.40 -3.48 -17.84
N ARG A 144 14.42 -3.73 -18.66
CA ARG A 144 15.12 -2.71 -19.43
C ARG A 144 14.18 -1.92 -20.35
N ILE A 145 13.39 -2.61 -21.19
CA ILE A 145 12.43 -1.97 -22.10
C ILE A 145 11.39 -1.17 -21.31
N LEU A 146 10.89 -1.74 -20.21
CA LEU A 146 9.96 -1.04 -19.33
C LEU A 146 10.59 0.24 -18.74
N LYS A 147 11.82 0.16 -18.26
CA LYS A 147 12.56 1.29 -17.67
C LYS A 147 12.75 2.41 -18.68
N GLU A 148 13.10 2.09 -19.93
CA GLU A 148 13.20 3.08 -21.03
C GLU A 148 11.88 3.85 -21.24
N PHE A 149 10.74 3.16 -21.28
CA PHE A 149 9.44 3.84 -21.38
C PHE A 149 9.13 4.73 -20.16
N ILE A 150 9.43 4.24 -18.95
CA ILE A 150 9.22 4.98 -17.71
C ILE A 150 10.08 6.26 -17.68
N GLU A 151 11.34 6.18 -18.10
CA GLU A 151 12.26 7.33 -18.17
C GLU A 151 11.81 8.37 -19.20
N GLU A 152 11.12 7.95 -20.26
CA GLU A 152 10.45 8.83 -21.22
C GLU A 152 9.08 9.36 -20.73
N GLY A 153 8.64 8.97 -19.52
CA GLY A 153 7.33 9.34 -18.98
C GLY A 153 6.15 8.68 -19.69
N LYS A 154 6.36 7.54 -20.35
CA LYS A 154 5.37 6.82 -21.16
C LYS A 154 4.90 5.55 -20.45
N TYR A 155 3.60 5.27 -20.58
CA TYR A 155 2.95 4.07 -20.04
C TYR A 155 2.16 3.34 -21.12
N PRO A 156 2.82 2.59 -22.02
CA PRO A 156 2.13 1.91 -23.11
C PRO A 156 1.13 0.87 -22.59
N LYS A 157 -0.17 1.16 -22.75
CA LYS A 157 -1.26 0.32 -22.22
C LYS A 157 -1.16 -1.15 -22.65
N ALA A 158 -0.81 -1.40 -23.91
CA ALA A 158 -0.64 -2.76 -24.44
C ALA A 158 0.46 -3.56 -23.73
N LEU A 159 1.60 -2.91 -23.42
CA LEU A 159 2.71 -3.52 -22.68
C LEU A 159 2.28 -3.85 -21.26
N ILE A 160 1.68 -2.88 -20.55
CA ILE A 160 1.25 -3.04 -19.16
C ILE A 160 0.21 -4.16 -19.02
N ARG A 161 -0.79 -4.21 -19.91
CA ARG A 161 -1.75 -5.33 -19.96
C ARG A 161 -1.07 -6.68 -20.17
N SER A 162 -0.09 -6.73 -21.05
CA SER A 162 0.66 -7.97 -21.34
C SER A 162 1.49 -8.41 -20.13
N ILE A 163 2.09 -7.45 -19.40
CA ILE A 163 2.77 -7.70 -18.11
C ILE A 163 1.79 -8.26 -17.10
N ILE A 164 0.64 -7.61 -16.87
CA ILE A 164 -0.38 -8.06 -15.91
C ILE A 164 -0.86 -9.47 -16.27
N LYS A 165 -1.22 -9.73 -17.53
CA LYS A 165 -1.74 -11.03 -17.98
C LYS A 165 -0.72 -12.15 -17.81
N LYS A 166 0.54 -11.94 -18.24
CA LYS A 166 1.58 -12.98 -18.16
C LYS A 166 2.02 -13.24 -16.73
N SER A 167 2.24 -12.20 -15.92
CA SER A 167 2.59 -12.35 -14.52
C SER A 167 1.47 -13.00 -13.69
N LYS A 168 0.20 -12.65 -13.95
CA LYS A 168 -0.97 -13.31 -13.33
C LYS A 168 -0.99 -14.81 -13.58
N LYS A 169 -0.61 -15.27 -14.77
CA LYS A 169 -0.50 -16.70 -15.07
C LYS A 169 0.55 -17.38 -14.18
N ILE A 170 1.74 -16.81 -14.09
CA ILE A 170 2.84 -17.32 -13.24
C ILE A 170 2.43 -17.33 -11.76
N LEU A 171 1.82 -16.25 -11.27
CA LEU A 171 1.39 -16.13 -9.87
C LEU A 171 0.24 -17.09 -9.51
N ASN A 172 -0.63 -17.42 -10.45
CA ASN A 172 -1.70 -18.39 -10.23
C ASN A 172 -1.20 -19.83 -10.11
N GLU A 173 -0.07 -20.16 -10.72
CA GLU A 173 0.60 -21.46 -10.57
C GLU A 173 1.25 -21.61 -9.18
N ARG A 174 1.46 -20.49 -8.46
CA ARG A 174 2.03 -20.47 -7.11
C ARG A 174 0.92 -20.64 -6.05
N ASN A 175 1.19 -21.48 -5.06
CA ASN A 175 0.30 -21.71 -3.91
C ASN A 175 0.19 -20.44 -3.03
N ALA A 176 -0.74 -20.44 -2.07
CA ALA A 176 -0.81 -19.36 -1.09
C ALA A 176 0.48 -19.26 -0.26
N ILE A 177 1.02 -20.41 0.17
CA ILE A 177 2.36 -20.54 0.78
C ILE A 177 3.24 -21.35 -0.15
N ASN A 178 4.37 -20.79 -0.58
CA ASN A 178 5.30 -21.48 -1.50
C ASN A 178 6.55 -21.96 -0.75
N TYR A 179 7.05 -23.12 -1.13
CA TYR A 179 8.27 -23.70 -0.56
C TYR A 179 9.37 -23.59 -1.60
N ILE A 180 10.46 -22.91 -1.26
CA ILE A 180 11.59 -22.69 -2.16
C ILE A 180 12.83 -23.30 -1.55
N ASN A 181 13.54 -24.10 -2.35
CA ASN A 181 14.86 -24.62 -2.00
C ASN A 181 15.96 -23.74 -2.62
N CYS A 182 16.15 -22.54 -2.05
CA CYS A 182 17.19 -21.60 -2.48
C CYS A 182 18.27 -21.48 -1.40
N SER A 183 19.55 -21.47 -1.80
CA SER A 183 20.68 -21.41 -0.87
C SER A 183 21.09 -19.99 -0.48
N ASN A 184 20.72 -18.99 -1.30
CA ASN A 184 20.96 -17.57 -1.04
C ASN A 184 19.81 -16.76 -1.66
N ILE A 185 19.09 -16.00 -0.85
CA ILE A 185 17.98 -15.16 -1.29
C ILE A 185 18.02 -13.81 -0.58
N ARG A 186 17.83 -12.74 -1.35
CA ARG A 186 17.70 -11.38 -0.87
C ARG A 186 16.24 -11.08 -0.59
N ILE A 187 15.94 -10.59 0.61
CA ILE A 187 14.60 -10.25 1.06
C ILE A 187 14.48 -8.72 1.10
N ILE A 188 13.56 -8.20 0.29
CA ILE A 188 13.19 -6.79 0.23
C ILE A 188 11.87 -6.62 0.98
N GLY A 189 11.84 -5.71 1.96
CA GLY A 189 10.63 -5.34 2.66
C GLY A 189 9.76 -4.36 1.88
N ASP A 190 8.98 -3.57 2.60
CA ASP A 190 8.08 -2.58 2.02
C ASP A 190 8.89 -1.55 1.20
N ILE A 191 8.37 -1.16 0.04
CA ILE A 191 8.99 -0.13 -0.81
C ILE A 191 8.07 1.06 -1.09
N HIS A 192 6.75 0.90 -0.95
CA HIS A 192 5.77 1.99 -0.99
C HIS A 192 6.03 3.04 -2.08
N GLY A 193 6.08 2.59 -3.34
CA GLY A 193 6.26 3.48 -4.48
C GLY A 193 7.66 4.06 -4.65
N GLN A 194 8.70 3.49 -4.01
CA GLN A 194 10.10 3.86 -4.25
C GLN A 194 10.75 3.01 -5.35
N PHE A 195 10.48 3.39 -6.60
CA PHE A 195 10.93 2.64 -7.80
C PHE A 195 12.45 2.52 -7.95
N SER A 196 13.24 3.39 -7.31
CA SER A 196 14.70 3.29 -7.30
C SER A 196 15.18 1.99 -6.64
N VAL A 197 14.45 1.47 -5.64
CA VAL A 197 14.70 0.15 -5.05
C VAL A 197 14.53 -0.95 -6.10
N VAL A 198 13.41 -0.96 -6.83
CA VAL A 198 13.14 -1.97 -7.87
C VAL A 198 14.18 -1.90 -8.98
N SER A 199 14.58 -0.69 -9.40
CA SER A 199 15.60 -0.48 -10.42
C SER A 199 16.96 -1.03 -10.02
N ARG A 200 17.38 -0.77 -8.77
CA ARG A 200 18.64 -1.30 -8.23
C ARG A 200 18.63 -2.84 -8.17
N ILE A 201 17.52 -3.42 -7.72
CA ILE A 201 17.38 -4.87 -7.64
C ILE A 201 17.42 -5.51 -9.03
N ALA A 202 16.81 -4.89 -10.04
CA ALA A 202 16.88 -5.37 -11.41
C ALA A 202 18.32 -5.45 -11.94
N GLU A 203 19.12 -4.41 -11.68
CA GLU A 203 20.55 -4.36 -12.05
C GLU A 203 21.33 -5.49 -11.37
N GLU A 204 21.08 -5.73 -10.07
CA GLU A 204 21.75 -6.82 -9.35
C GLU A 204 21.38 -8.20 -9.91
N ILE A 205 20.10 -8.46 -10.20
CA ILE A 205 19.67 -9.73 -10.80
C ILE A 205 20.39 -9.95 -12.15
N GLU A 206 20.47 -8.92 -13.00
CA GLU A 206 21.14 -9.00 -14.30
C GLU A 206 22.65 -9.29 -14.13
N GLU A 207 23.32 -8.60 -13.20
CA GLU A 207 24.76 -8.71 -12.99
C GLU A 207 25.21 -10.03 -12.34
N ASN A 208 24.46 -10.53 -11.35
CA ASN A 208 24.95 -11.61 -10.49
C ASN A 208 23.94 -12.75 -10.27
N GLN A 209 22.79 -12.73 -10.96
CA GLN A 209 21.73 -13.73 -10.83
C GLN A 209 21.19 -13.86 -9.39
N GLN A 210 21.19 -12.77 -8.62
CA GLN A 210 20.65 -12.74 -7.25
C GLN A 210 19.21 -13.24 -7.24
N CYS A 211 18.92 -14.23 -6.39
CA CYS A 211 17.56 -14.62 -6.07
C CYS A 211 16.96 -13.59 -5.11
N VAL A 212 15.74 -13.12 -5.36
CA VAL A 212 15.10 -12.02 -4.65
C VAL A 212 13.65 -12.34 -4.31
N LEU A 213 13.22 -11.95 -3.10
CA LEU A 213 11.83 -11.93 -2.69
C LEU A 213 11.44 -10.51 -2.26
N PHE A 214 10.41 -9.95 -2.91
CA PHE A 214 9.73 -8.75 -2.45
C PHE A 214 8.60 -9.12 -1.49
N ASN A 215 8.63 -8.57 -0.27
CA ASN A 215 7.75 -9.00 0.81
C ASN A 215 6.56 -8.05 1.01
N GLY A 216 5.83 -7.78 -0.07
CA GLY A 216 4.60 -6.98 -0.07
C GLY A 216 4.82 -5.47 -0.06
N ASP A 217 3.72 -4.73 -0.12
CA ASP A 217 3.65 -3.27 -0.01
C ASP A 217 4.54 -2.54 -1.02
N LEU A 218 4.26 -2.84 -2.29
CA LEU A 218 4.92 -2.22 -3.43
C LEU A 218 4.35 -0.83 -3.75
N VAL A 219 3.07 -0.66 -3.46
CA VAL A 219 2.27 0.52 -3.84
C VAL A 219 1.90 1.37 -2.63
N ASP A 220 1.15 2.45 -2.88
CA ASP A 220 0.71 3.46 -1.92
C ASP A 220 1.84 4.27 -1.27
N ARG A 221 1.45 5.41 -0.66
CA ARG A 221 2.29 6.43 -0.02
C ARG A 221 3.22 7.18 -0.97
N GLY A 222 4.15 6.47 -1.63
CA GLY A 222 5.03 7.04 -2.65
C GLY A 222 4.32 7.30 -3.98
N SER A 223 4.94 8.11 -4.84
CA SER A 223 4.34 8.58 -6.10
C SER A 223 4.66 7.72 -7.33
N ARG A 224 5.38 6.61 -7.14
CA ARG A 224 5.79 5.68 -8.19
C ARG A 224 5.36 4.24 -7.90
N GLY A 225 4.20 4.08 -7.26
CA GLY A 225 3.61 2.77 -6.98
C GLY A 225 3.34 1.99 -8.27
N LEU A 226 2.90 2.66 -9.34
CA LEU A 226 2.62 2.02 -10.63
C LEU A 226 3.90 1.41 -11.21
N GLU A 227 4.98 2.18 -11.24
CA GLU A 227 6.29 1.73 -11.71
C GLU A 227 6.82 0.57 -10.85
N CYS A 228 6.60 0.61 -9.53
CA CYS A 228 6.99 -0.47 -8.63
C CYS A 228 6.27 -1.78 -8.96
N ILE A 229 4.93 -1.78 -9.00
CA ILE A 229 4.16 -3.01 -9.25
C ILE A 229 4.44 -3.55 -10.66
N ILE A 230 4.42 -2.73 -11.72
CA ILE A 230 4.69 -3.23 -13.07
C ILE A 230 6.16 -3.64 -13.26
N GLY A 231 7.08 -2.99 -12.55
CA GLY A 231 8.50 -3.34 -12.52
C GLY A 231 8.74 -4.72 -11.93
N VAL A 232 8.21 -4.98 -10.73
CA VAL A 232 8.32 -6.29 -10.07
C VAL A 232 7.62 -7.37 -10.89
N LEU A 233 6.44 -7.11 -11.44
CA LEU A 233 5.75 -8.07 -12.32
C LEU A 233 6.53 -8.39 -13.59
N THR A 234 7.26 -7.41 -14.14
CA THR A 234 8.15 -7.61 -15.30
C THR A 234 9.34 -8.49 -14.92
N LEU A 235 9.96 -8.25 -13.76
CA LEU A 235 11.04 -9.10 -13.24
C LEU A 235 10.57 -10.54 -12.98
N ILE A 236 9.33 -10.76 -12.55
CA ILE A 236 8.75 -12.11 -12.40
C ILE A 236 8.59 -12.80 -13.76
N ILE A 237 8.28 -12.07 -14.83
CA ILE A 237 8.16 -12.63 -16.18
C ILE A 237 9.55 -12.99 -16.72
N GLU A 238 10.51 -12.10 -16.55
CA GLU A 238 11.87 -12.22 -17.09
C GLU A 238 12.68 -13.28 -16.31
N TYR A 239 12.54 -13.31 -14.99
CA TYR A 239 13.30 -14.18 -14.08
C TYR A 239 12.39 -15.00 -13.14
N PRO A 240 11.51 -15.89 -13.68
CA PRO A 240 10.46 -16.57 -12.90
C PRO A 240 10.98 -17.51 -11.80
N THR A 241 12.25 -17.91 -11.87
CA THR A 241 12.94 -18.78 -10.89
C THR A 241 13.84 -18.01 -9.93
N LEU A 242 14.05 -16.72 -10.14
CA LEU A 242 14.87 -15.86 -9.27
C LEU A 242 14.03 -14.82 -8.52
N VAL A 243 12.86 -14.44 -9.04
CA VAL A 243 12.07 -13.34 -8.46
C VAL A 243 10.74 -13.85 -7.89
N TYR A 244 10.57 -13.57 -6.60
CA TYR A 244 9.42 -13.94 -5.80
C TYR A 244 8.73 -12.72 -5.20
N LEU A 245 7.44 -12.85 -4.93
CA LEU A 245 6.60 -11.78 -4.40
C LEU A 245 5.60 -12.36 -3.40
N ASN A 246 5.56 -11.78 -2.21
CA ASN A 246 4.46 -11.91 -1.27
C ASN A 246 3.51 -10.71 -1.40
N ARG A 247 2.24 -10.94 -1.07
CA ARG A 247 1.23 -9.90 -0.96
C ARG A 247 1.41 -9.17 0.36
N GLY A 248 1.40 -7.84 0.31
CA GLY A 248 1.28 -6.99 1.48
C GLY A 248 -0.15 -6.52 1.71
N ASN A 249 -0.39 -5.79 2.78
CA ASN A 249 -1.73 -5.28 3.05
C ASN A 249 -2.13 -4.16 2.08
N HIS A 250 -1.17 -3.44 1.49
CA HIS A 250 -1.40 -2.39 0.49
C HIS A 250 -1.68 -2.91 -0.92
N GLU A 251 -1.50 -4.20 -1.20
CA GLU A 251 -2.09 -4.84 -2.38
C GLU A 251 -3.58 -5.15 -2.14
N ASP A 252 -4.33 -4.09 -1.79
CA ASP A 252 -5.75 -4.06 -1.48
C ASP A 252 -6.43 -2.83 -2.09
N LYS A 253 -7.62 -3.06 -2.65
CA LYS A 253 -8.37 -2.03 -3.39
C LYS A 253 -8.88 -0.91 -2.50
N GLU A 254 -9.27 -1.18 -1.27
CA GLU A 254 -9.79 -0.17 -0.34
C GLU A 254 -8.65 0.70 0.19
N LEU A 255 -7.52 0.08 0.54
CA LEU A 255 -6.33 0.83 0.95
C LEU A 255 -5.81 1.75 -0.18
N ASN A 256 -5.77 1.26 -1.42
CA ASN A 256 -5.32 2.06 -2.56
C ASN A 256 -6.12 3.34 -2.78
N THR A 257 -7.42 3.34 -2.44
CA THR A 257 -8.26 4.56 -2.51
C THR A 257 -7.93 5.57 -1.40
N THR A 258 -7.33 5.12 -0.31
CA THR A 258 -7.00 5.93 0.86
C THR A 258 -5.57 6.46 0.81
N PHE A 259 -4.63 5.65 0.30
CA PHE A 259 -3.20 5.88 0.46
C PHE A 259 -2.46 6.25 -0.83
N GLY A 260 -3.20 6.54 -1.91
CA GLY A 260 -2.71 7.30 -3.07
C GLY A 260 -2.56 6.52 -4.36
N PHE A 261 -2.40 5.19 -4.31
CA PHE A 261 -2.15 4.40 -5.52
C PHE A 261 -3.32 4.44 -6.52
N TYR A 262 -4.56 4.50 -6.04
CA TYR A 262 -5.72 4.64 -6.93
C TYR A 262 -5.61 5.88 -7.82
N LEU A 263 -5.35 7.05 -7.21
CA LEU A 263 -5.22 8.32 -7.94
C LEU A 263 -3.99 8.32 -8.85
N GLU A 264 -2.88 7.77 -8.38
CA GLU A 264 -1.67 7.62 -9.19
C GLU A 264 -1.94 6.80 -10.46
N ALA A 265 -2.49 5.59 -10.31
CA ALA A 265 -2.71 4.66 -11.41
C ALA A 265 -3.75 5.18 -12.41
N ILE A 266 -4.88 5.74 -11.96
CA ILE A 266 -5.89 6.25 -12.90
C ILE A 266 -5.36 7.43 -13.72
N ASN A 267 -4.48 8.27 -13.15
CA ASN A 267 -3.89 9.40 -13.84
C ASN A 267 -2.85 8.96 -14.88
N LYS A 268 -2.05 7.93 -14.57
CA LYS A 268 -1.00 7.42 -15.46
C LYS A 268 -1.54 6.48 -16.55
N VAL A 269 -2.44 5.56 -16.22
CA VAL A 269 -2.86 4.45 -17.10
C VAL A 269 -4.37 4.30 -17.28
N GLY A 270 -5.17 5.00 -16.48
CA GLY A 270 -6.63 4.95 -16.55
C GLY A 270 -7.27 3.88 -15.65
N LEU A 271 -8.57 4.02 -15.44
CA LEU A 271 -9.38 3.16 -14.56
C LEU A 271 -9.44 1.70 -15.03
N ASP A 272 -9.40 1.48 -16.34
CA ASP A 272 -9.43 0.16 -16.95
C ASP A 272 -8.23 -0.69 -16.50
N ILE A 273 -7.02 -0.13 -16.62
CA ILE A 273 -5.79 -0.83 -16.21
C ILE A 273 -5.68 -0.93 -14.69
N TYR A 274 -6.09 0.10 -13.93
CA TYR A 274 -6.12 0.02 -12.48
C TYR A 274 -6.94 -1.19 -11.98
N LYS A 275 -8.13 -1.42 -12.57
CA LYS A 275 -8.96 -2.59 -12.24
C LYS A 275 -8.21 -3.89 -12.50
N GLU A 276 -7.57 -4.02 -13.67
CA GLU A 276 -6.77 -5.20 -14.02
C GLU A 276 -5.61 -5.44 -13.02
N ILE A 277 -4.94 -4.38 -12.53
CA ILE A 277 -3.92 -4.47 -11.48
C ILE A 277 -4.55 -5.00 -10.18
N THR A 278 -5.65 -4.40 -9.71
CA THR A 278 -6.27 -4.84 -8.45
C THR A 278 -6.83 -6.27 -8.51
N GLU A 279 -7.31 -6.70 -9.67
CA GLU A 279 -7.75 -8.08 -9.91
C GLU A 279 -6.58 -9.08 -9.95
N LEU A 280 -5.33 -8.62 -10.11
CA LEU A 280 -4.15 -9.45 -10.02
C LEU A 280 -3.76 -9.74 -8.57
N TYR A 281 -4.08 -8.87 -7.61
CA TYR A 281 -3.64 -9.00 -6.21
C TYR A 281 -4.01 -10.35 -5.57
N ILE A 282 -5.18 -10.91 -5.87
CA ILE A 282 -5.58 -12.26 -5.40
C ILE A 282 -4.67 -13.39 -5.90
N SER A 283 -3.90 -13.15 -6.96
CA SER A 283 -2.97 -14.14 -7.52
C SER A 283 -1.67 -14.20 -6.73
N ILE A 284 -1.33 -13.13 -5.99
CA ILE A 284 -0.06 -12.98 -5.27
C ILE A 284 -0.04 -13.93 -4.04
N PRO A 285 1.02 -14.74 -3.86
CA PRO A 285 1.23 -15.54 -2.66
C PRO A 285 1.19 -14.74 -1.35
N LEU A 286 0.84 -15.40 -0.24
CA LEU A 286 0.78 -14.80 1.10
C LEU A 286 2.06 -15.02 1.91
N GLY A 287 2.88 -16.00 1.52
CA GLY A 287 4.13 -16.29 2.21
C GLY A 287 5.02 -17.26 1.45
N HIS A 288 6.29 -17.29 1.84
CA HIS A 288 7.28 -18.23 1.33
C HIS A 288 8.02 -18.90 2.49
N VAL A 289 8.31 -20.19 2.35
CA VAL A 289 9.17 -20.94 3.26
C VAL A 289 10.45 -21.30 2.52
N ILE A 290 11.59 -20.85 3.05
CA ILE A 290 12.91 -21.12 2.47
C ILE A 290 13.55 -22.30 3.20
N ARG A 291 13.87 -23.35 2.43
CA ARG A 291 14.51 -24.60 2.89
C ARG A 291 13.87 -25.20 4.14
N ASP A 292 12.54 -25.17 4.21
CA ASP A 292 11.76 -25.67 5.36
C ASP A 292 12.19 -25.07 6.72
N SER A 293 12.85 -23.91 6.72
CA SER A 293 13.52 -23.36 7.90
C SER A 293 13.10 -21.92 8.22
N VAL A 294 12.95 -21.07 7.20
CA VAL A 294 12.62 -19.65 7.41
C VAL A 294 11.29 -19.34 6.74
N PHE A 295 10.32 -18.81 7.50
CA PHE A 295 9.05 -18.36 6.95
C PHE A 295 9.08 -16.84 6.73
N ILE A 296 8.80 -16.42 5.50
CA ILE A 296 8.79 -15.02 5.07
C ILE A 296 7.35 -14.63 4.74
N VAL A 297 6.85 -13.62 5.45
CA VAL A 297 5.46 -13.17 5.41
C VAL A 297 5.41 -11.66 5.57
N HIS A 298 4.40 -10.95 5.05
CA HIS A 298 4.42 -9.49 5.11
C HIS A 298 4.16 -8.94 6.53
N GLY A 299 3.02 -9.27 7.12
CA GLY A 299 2.61 -8.89 8.47
C GLY A 299 3.22 -9.80 9.54
N GLY A 300 2.53 -10.88 9.90
CA GLY A 300 2.99 -11.74 10.99
C GLY A 300 2.33 -13.11 11.00
N ILE A 301 1.98 -13.60 12.19
CA ILE A 301 1.44 -14.95 12.39
C ILE A 301 0.13 -14.93 13.18
N PRO A 302 -0.75 -15.93 13.00
CA PRO A 302 -1.98 -16.02 13.76
C PRO A 302 -1.72 -16.36 15.23
N ILE A 303 -2.66 -15.97 16.08
CA ILE A 303 -2.61 -16.22 17.53
C ILE A 303 -2.95 -17.66 17.86
N GLU A 304 -3.86 -18.25 17.10
CA GLU A 304 -4.24 -19.64 17.31
C GLU A 304 -3.15 -20.57 16.75
N PRO A 305 -2.87 -21.70 17.42
CA PRO A 305 -2.00 -22.75 16.91
C PRO A 305 -2.33 -23.12 15.46
N VAL A 306 -1.32 -23.14 14.59
CA VAL A 306 -1.50 -23.47 13.18
C VAL A 306 -0.27 -24.15 12.63
N ASN A 307 -0.50 -25.20 11.84
CA ASN A 307 0.53 -25.79 10.99
C ASN A 307 0.31 -25.35 9.54
N ILE A 308 1.18 -24.49 9.01
CA ILE A 308 1.05 -23.87 7.68
C ILE A 308 1.19 -24.85 6.52
N LYS A 309 1.74 -26.06 6.75
CA LYS A 309 1.75 -27.15 5.75
C LYS A 309 0.40 -27.85 5.62
N ARG A 310 -0.43 -27.81 6.67
CA ARG A 310 -1.69 -28.57 6.76
C ARG A 310 -2.93 -27.69 6.73
N ALA A 311 -2.82 -26.44 7.15
CA ALA A 311 -3.95 -25.51 7.20
C ALA A 311 -4.48 -25.19 5.78
N PRO A 312 -5.80 -25.00 5.61
CA PRO A 312 -6.42 -24.71 4.32
C PRO A 312 -6.24 -23.22 3.94
N ILE A 313 -5.00 -22.79 3.79
CA ILE A 313 -4.64 -21.40 3.47
C ILE A 313 -4.94 -21.14 1.99
N THR A 314 -5.76 -20.12 1.71
CA THR A 314 -6.23 -19.81 0.35
C THR A 314 -6.07 -18.34 0.01
N LYS A 315 -5.85 -18.03 -1.27
CA LYS A 315 -5.80 -16.65 -1.74
C LYS A 315 -7.23 -16.13 -1.96
N LYS A 316 -7.62 -15.07 -1.27
CA LYS A 316 -8.95 -14.44 -1.34
C LYS A 316 -8.84 -12.94 -1.63
N GLU A 317 -9.95 -12.35 -2.08
CA GLU A 317 -10.06 -10.90 -2.25
C GLU A 317 -10.04 -10.18 -0.90
N LYS A 318 -10.78 -10.72 0.08
CA LYS A 318 -10.87 -10.23 1.45
C LYS A 318 -10.72 -11.34 2.47
N TYR A 319 -10.19 -10.99 3.63
CA TYR A 319 -10.00 -11.88 4.77
C TYR A 319 -10.68 -11.31 5.99
N GLU A 320 -11.37 -12.17 6.73
CA GLU A 320 -12.02 -11.80 8.00
C GLU A 320 -10.97 -11.64 9.12
N GLU A 321 -11.33 -10.96 10.21
CA GLU A 321 -10.40 -10.65 11.32
C GLU A 321 -9.68 -11.89 11.90
N PHE A 322 -10.34 -13.05 11.90
CA PHE A 322 -9.83 -14.30 12.48
C PHE A 322 -9.30 -15.29 11.44
N ASP A 323 -9.29 -14.93 10.15
CA ASP A 323 -8.65 -15.74 9.12
C ASP A 323 -7.14 -15.81 9.37
N ILE A 324 -6.53 -16.98 9.14
CA ILE A 324 -5.08 -17.18 9.24
C ILE A 324 -4.35 -16.19 8.32
N GLU A 325 -4.90 -16.02 7.12
CA GLU A 325 -4.38 -15.14 6.08
C GLU A 325 -4.42 -13.66 6.47
N ASN A 326 -5.38 -13.25 7.31
CA ASN A 326 -5.41 -11.88 7.80
C ASN A 326 -4.16 -11.57 8.62
N ALA A 327 -3.73 -12.51 9.47
CA ALA A 327 -2.53 -12.35 10.27
C ALA A 327 -1.26 -12.26 9.41
N PHE A 328 -1.20 -13.00 8.30
CA PHE A 328 -0.09 -12.89 7.34
C PHE A 328 0.04 -11.51 6.69
N LEU A 329 -1.03 -10.73 6.67
CA LEU A 329 -1.03 -9.38 6.10
C LEU A 329 -0.94 -8.27 7.16
N TRP A 330 -1.50 -8.47 8.36
CA TRP A 330 -1.77 -7.39 9.31
C TRP A 330 -1.21 -7.57 10.73
N ALA A 331 -0.74 -8.76 11.09
CA ALA A 331 -0.31 -9.01 12.48
C ALA A 331 1.05 -8.37 12.76
N ASP A 332 1.21 -7.79 13.96
CA ASP A 332 2.47 -7.19 14.41
C ASP A 332 3.04 -7.91 15.65
N PRO A 333 4.36 -8.02 15.80
CA PRO A 333 4.96 -8.53 17.02
C PRO A 333 4.76 -7.55 18.19
N GLN A 334 4.73 -8.07 19.42
CA GLN A 334 4.78 -7.26 20.65
C GLN A 334 5.83 -7.79 21.62
N ILE A 335 6.32 -6.92 22.52
CA ILE A 335 7.37 -7.27 23.49
C ILE A 335 6.87 -8.26 24.56
N LYS A 336 5.61 -8.13 24.97
CA LYS A 336 5.02 -8.95 26.04
C LYS A 336 4.42 -10.24 25.48
N ASN A 337 4.40 -11.29 26.28
CA ASN A 337 3.68 -12.51 25.95
C ASN A 337 2.17 -12.27 25.74
N GLY A 338 1.54 -13.18 25.01
CA GLY A 338 0.13 -13.13 24.66
C GLY A 338 -0.16 -12.28 23.42
N SER A 339 -1.40 -11.84 23.29
CA SER A 339 -1.89 -11.06 22.14
C SER A 339 -2.73 -9.89 22.61
N SER A 340 -2.70 -8.79 21.85
CA SER A 340 -3.54 -7.61 22.03
C SER A 340 -4.26 -7.27 20.73
N LYS A 341 -5.24 -6.35 20.80
CA LYS A 341 -5.79 -5.74 19.59
C LYS A 341 -4.70 -4.93 18.90
N SER A 342 -4.66 -4.98 17.57
CA SER A 342 -3.69 -4.20 16.79
C SER A 342 -3.97 -2.69 16.94
N PRO A 343 -2.94 -1.84 17.05
CA PRO A 343 -3.09 -0.40 16.96
C PRO A 343 -3.59 0.06 15.58
N ARG A 344 -3.53 -0.81 14.57
CA ARG A 344 -4.01 -0.56 13.20
C ARG A 344 -5.51 -0.70 13.03
N LEU A 345 -6.25 -1.00 14.10
CA LEU A 345 -7.69 -1.30 14.11
C LEU A 345 -8.11 -2.56 13.33
N ILE A 346 -7.18 -3.21 12.63
CA ILE A 346 -7.34 -4.48 11.90
C ILE A 346 -6.17 -5.39 12.30
N GLY A 347 -6.45 -6.69 12.41
CA GLY A 347 -5.48 -7.68 12.84
C GLY A 347 -5.18 -7.61 14.34
N ARG A 348 -4.14 -8.32 14.75
CA ARG A 348 -3.79 -8.49 16.16
C ARG A 348 -2.29 -8.54 16.37
N THR A 349 -1.86 -8.25 17.59
CA THR A 349 -0.45 -8.40 17.95
C THR A 349 -0.15 -9.80 18.48
N PHE A 350 1.10 -10.26 18.38
CA PHE A 350 1.54 -11.55 18.92
C PHE A 350 2.87 -11.42 19.69
N GLY A 351 2.93 -12.06 20.85
CA GLY A 351 4.09 -12.06 21.73
C GLY A 351 5.11 -13.16 21.45
N PRO A 352 6.23 -13.16 22.20
CA PRO A 352 7.29 -14.16 22.09
C PRO A 352 6.83 -15.60 22.28
N ASP A 353 5.87 -15.84 23.18
CA ASP A 353 5.28 -17.15 23.44
C ASP A 353 4.53 -17.72 22.22
N ILE A 354 3.77 -16.87 21.51
CA ILE A 354 3.07 -17.24 20.29
C ILE A 354 4.08 -17.50 19.16
N LEU A 355 5.08 -16.65 19.01
CA LEU A 355 6.17 -16.82 18.03
C LEU A 355 6.90 -18.16 18.21
N LEU A 356 7.38 -18.43 19.42
CA LEU A 356 8.13 -19.66 19.70
C LEU A 356 7.28 -20.92 19.51
N ARG A 357 5.99 -20.86 19.89
CA ARG A 357 5.05 -21.95 19.64
C ARG A 357 4.84 -22.18 18.14
N PHE A 358 4.58 -21.13 17.37
CA PHE A 358 4.38 -21.22 15.92
C PHE A 358 5.61 -21.82 15.22
N LEU A 359 6.82 -21.37 15.59
CA LEU A 359 8.06 -21.94 15.06
C LEU A 359 8.18 -23.44 15.36
N CYS A 360 7.87 -23.84 16.60
CA CYS A 360 7.91 -25.24 17.01
C CYS A 360 6.88 -26.11 16.25
N GLU A 361 5.63 -25.67 16.16
CA GLU A 361 4.53 -26.38 15.48
C GLU A 361 4.78 -26.58 13.97
N ASN A 362 5.55 -25.68 13.37
CA ASN A 362 5.87 -25.69 11.95
C ASN A 362 7.26 -26.24 11.63
N ASN A 363 8.05 -26.63 12.65
CA ASN A 363 9.45 -27.00 12.52
C ASN A 363 10.29 -25.94 11.77
N LEU A 364 10.05 -24.66 12.11
CA LEU A 364 10.75 -23.51 11.56
C LEU A 364 11.75 -22.96 12.57
N LYS A 365 12.79 -22.29 12.06
CA LYS A 365 13.84 -21.67 12.89
C LYS A 365 13.64 -20.17 13.05
N PHE A 366 13.15 -19.48 12.01
CA PHE A 366 12.99 -18.02 12.00
C PHE A 366 11.77 -17.57 11.21
N ILE A 367 11.31 -16.35 11.52
CA ILE A 367 10.36 -15.59 10.71
C ILE A 367 11.06 -14.32 10.20
N VAL A 368 10.82 -13.97 8.94
CA VAL A 368 11.13 -12.64 8.40
C VAL A 368 9.82 -11.97 8.01
N ARG A 369 9.63 -10.72 8.46
CA ARG A 369 8.48 -9.90 8.13
C ARG A 369 8.83 -8.48 7.71
N SER A 370 7.84 -7.71 7.27
CA SER A 370 8.03 -6.31 6.83
C SER A 370 7.10 -5.34 7.54
N HIS A 371 6.15 -4.65 6.89
CA HIS A 371 4.91 -3.98 7.39
C HIS A 371 5.02 -2.91 8.51
N GLU A 372 6.16 -2.80 9.20
CA GLU A 372 6.45 -1.82 10.23
C GLU A 372 7.72 -1.05 9.86
N VAL A 373 7.62 0.27 9.77
CA VAL A 373 8.80 1.12 9.61
C VAL A 373 9.75 0.92 10.80
N LYS A 374 11.03 0.66 10.50
CA LYS A 374 12.10 0.57 11.49
C LYS A 374 13.11 1.68 11.25
N LYS A 375 13.52 2.38 12.31
CA LYS A 375 14.47 3.50 12.23
C LYS A 375 15.75 3.13 11.46
N TYR A 376 16.28 1.93 11.71
CA TYR A 376 17.50 1.43 11.07
C TYR A 376 17.21 0.52 9.86
N GLY A 377 15.99 0.53 9.34
CA GLY A 377 15.53 -0.34 8.25
C GLY A 377 15.26 -1.78 8.67
N PHE A 378 15.68 -2.20 9.87
CA PHE A 378 15.38 -3.52 10.39
C PHE A 378 15.32 -3.55 11.93
N GLU A 379 14.76 -4.61 12.49
CA GLU A 379 14.77 -4.90 13.92
C GLU A 379 14.62 -6.40 14.17
N TRP A 380 15.41 -6.95 15.10
CA TRP A 380 15.19 -8.28 15.65
C TRP A 380 14.29 -8.19 16.88
N ASP A 381 13.35 -9.12 17.00
CA ASP A 381 12.52 -9.23 18.19
C ASP A 381 13.33 -9.67 19.42
N VAL A 382 12.68 -9.65 20.60
CA VAL A 382 13.32 -10.01 21.87
C VAL A 382 13.81 -11.47 21.94
N THR A 383 13.29 -12.36 21.11
CA THR A 383 13.76 -13.75 21.03
C THR A 383 14.93 -13.92 20.06
N GLY A 384 15.19 -12.94 19.20
CA GLY A 384 16.13 -13.06 18.08
C GLY A 384 15.67 -14.08 17.04
N LYS A 385 14.37 -14.39 16.96
CA LYS A 385 13.80 -15.38 16.02
C LYS A 385 12.90 -14.75 14.96
N LEU A 386 12.55 -13.48 15.11
CA LEU A 386 11.80 -12.72 14.13
C LEU A 386 12.60 -11.49 13.72
N LEU A 387 12.78 -11.33 12.41
CA LEU A 387 13.40 -10.17 11.77
C LEU A 387 12.32 -9.33 11.06
N SER A 388 12.15 -8.08 11.45
CA SER A 388 11.38 -7.09 10.68
C SER A 388 12.30 -6.32 9.75
N LEU A 389 11.94 -6.21 8.47
CA LEU A 389 12.67 -5.49 7.42
C LEU A 389 11.79 -4.41 6.78
N PHE A 390 12.39 -3.27 6.46
CA PHE A 390 11.70 -2.17 5.81
C PHE A 390 12.64 -1.55 4.78
N SER A 391 12.26 -1.61 3.51
CA SER A 391 13.13 -1.23 2.39
C SER A 391 12.80 0.15 1.82
N ALA A 392 11.96 0.93 2.51
CA ALA A 392 11.63 2.28 2.12
C ALA A 392 12.34 3.32 3.02
N PRO A 393 13.55 3.80 2.68
CA PRO A 393 14.17 4.92 3.39
C PRO A 393 13.32 6.18 3.24
N LYS A 394 13.44 7.15 4.14
CA LYS A 394 12.79 8.45 3.87
C LYS A 394 11.28 8.45 4.17
N TYR A 395 10.74 7.35 4.73
CA TYR A 395 9.33 6.98 4.57
C TYR A 395 8.40 8.02 5.20
N GLU A 396 7.52 8.59 4.38
CA GLU A 396 6.62 9.69 4.77
C GLU A 396 7.32 10.85 5.51
N GLY A 397 8.59 11.11 5.15
CA GLY A 397 9.40 12.17 5.77
C GLY A 397 10.06 11.80 7.10
N LEU A 398 9.94 10.54 7.56
CA LEU A 398 10.65 10.02 8.73
C LEU A 398 12.14 9.84 8.44
N ASP A 399 13.01 10.02 9.43
CA ASP A 399 14.48 9.84 9.30
C ASP A 399 14.91 8.36 9.40
N ASN A 400 14.15 7.44 8.79
CA ASN A 400 14.53 6.03 8.74
C ASN A 400 15.41 5.73 7.52
N VAL A 401 16.30 4.75 7.65
CA VAL A 401 16.99 4.12 6.51
C VAL A 401 16.19 2.92 6.00
N GLY A 402 16.45 2.51 4.77
CA GLY A 402 15.99 1.24 4.23
C GLY A 402 16.99 0.14 4.54
N ALA A 403 16.52 -1.11 4.58
CA ALA A 403 17.38 -2.28 4.65
C ALA A 403 16.85 -3.42 3.78
N TYR A 404 17.75 -4.33 3.43
CA TYR A 404 17.41 -5.66 2.91
C TYR A 404 18.23 -6.71 3.66
N ALA A 405 17.80 -7.97 3.60
CA ALA A 405 18.53 -9.08 4.19
C ALA A 405 18.86 -10.15 3.16
N ASP A 406 20.12 -10.56 3.10
CA ASP A 406 20.56 -11.74 2.38
C ASP A 406 20.48 -12.94 3.34
N LEU A 407 19.54 -13.83 3.10
CA LEU A 407 19.37 -15.10 3.76
C LEU A 407 20.16 -16.16 3.00
N TRP A 408 21.15 -16.77 3.65
CA TRP A 408 21.98 -17.79 3.03
C TRP A 408 22.20 -18.99 3.96
N PHE A 409 22.61 -20.11 3.39
CA PHE A 409 22.87 -21.35 4.11
C PHE A 409 24.27 -21.85 3.73
N ASP A 410 25.10 -22.09 4.73
CA ASP A 410 26.43 -22.66 4.53
C ASP A 410 26.30 -24.11 4.06
N GLN A 411 26.91 -24.46 2.92
CA GLN A 411 26.87 -25.81 2.39
C GLN A 411 27.84 -26.77 3.09
N GLU A 412 28.87 -26.25 3.77
CA GLU A 412 29.96 -27.04 4.34
C GLU A 412 29.80 -27.22 5.86
N GLU A 413 29.42 -26.17 6.60
CA GLU A 413 29.43 -26.22 8.08
C GLU A 413 28.06 -26.55 8.70
N SER A 414 26.96 -26.10 8.11
CA SER A 414 25.62 -26.40 8.62
C SER A 414 24.52 -26.17 7.57
N PRO A 415 24.22 -27.16 6.71
CA PRO A 415 23.28 -27.00 5.59
C PRO A 415 21.85 -26.69 6.03
N GLU A 416 21.52 -26.82 7.31
CA GLU A 416 20.19 -26.54 7.84
C GLU A 416 20.09 -25.21 8.59
N LEU A 417 21.20 -24.53 8.92
CA LEU A 417 21.16 -23.29 9.70
C LEU A 417 21.11 -22.09 8.76
N PRO A 418 20.08 -21.22 8.88
CA PRO A 418 20.02 -19.99 8.12
C PRO A 418 20.94 -18.93 8.74
N HIS A 419 21.63 -18.20 7.88
CA HIS A 419 22.44 -17.04 8.21
C HIS A 419 21.85 -15.80 7.53
N PHE A 420 21.99 -14.65 8.18
CA PHE A 420 21.46 -13.38 7.68
C PHE A 420 22.58 -12.35 7.62
N THR A 421 22.74 -11.73 6.45
CA THR A 421 23.54 -10.52 6.27
C THR A 421 22.58 -9.37 5.99
N ILE A 422 22.56 -8.35 6.84
CA ILE A 422 21.64 -7.22 6.71
C ILE A 422 22.42 -6.00 6.21
N SER A 423 21.94 -5.38 5.14
CA SER A 423 22.53 -4.19 4.54
C SER A 423 21.55 -3.04 4.58
N THR A 424 22.01 -1.86 5.01
CA THR A 424 21.20 -0.65 5.09
C THR A 424 21.57 0.36 4.01
N PHE A 425 20.60 1.15 3.55
CA PHE A 425 20.79 2.20 2.54
C PHE A 425 19.91 3.41 2.83
N LYS A 426 20.38 4.61 2.49
CA LYS A 426 19.66 5.88 2.71
C LYS A 426 18.88 6.34 1.49
N ASP A 427 19.37 6.00 0.31
CA ASP A 427 18.77 6.31 -0.96
C ASP A 427 19.49 5.47 -2.03
N PHE A 428 18.76 5.04 -3.05
CA PHE A 428 19.36 4.49 -4.28
C PHE A 428 19.37 5.52 -5.42
N ASP A 429 18.70 6.67 -5.27
CA ASP A 429 18.67 7.76 -6.27
C ASP A 429 19.96 8.61 -6.31
N ILE A 430 21.07 8.11 -5.77
CA ILE A 430 22.37 8.78 -5.90
C ILE A 430 22.94 8.53 -7.31
N ARG A 431 22.42 9.28 -8.30
CA ARG A 431 23.31 9.92 -9.27
C ARG A 431 23.94 11.10 -8.53
N ASP A 432 25.06 10.86 -7.86
CA ASP A 432 25.98 11.92 -7.48
C ASP A 432 26.52 12.54 -8.77
N HIS A 433 25.80 13.53 -9.30
CA HIS A 433 26.41 14.52 -10.16
C HIS A 433 27.10 15.52 -9.25
N GLN A 434 28.41 15.32 -9.10
CA GLN A 434 29.38 16.28 -8.58
C GLN A 434 29.27 17.65 -9.27
#